data_AF-A0A838TUZ6-F1
#
_entry.id   AF-A0A838TUZ6-F1
#
_cell.length_a   1.000
_cell.length_b   1.000
_cell.length_c   1.000
_cell.angle_alpha   90.00
_cell.angle_beta   90.00
_cell.angle_gamma   90.00
#
_symmetry.space_group_name_H-M   'P 1'
#
loop_
_entity.id
_entity.type
_entity.pdbx_description
1 polymer ?
#
loop_
_entity_poly.entity_id
_entity_poly.type
_entity_poly.pdbx_seq_one_letter_code
_entity_poly.pdbx_strand_id
1 'polypeptide(L)'
;INHKILESLKKTNRIVFIDEDVPGGASAYMFNKVMEEQGGYKYLDVSPRTITAKAHRPSYGTDGDYFSKPNVEDVVRVAKNIMAE
;
A
#
# COMPACT_ATOMS: atom_id res chain seq x y z
N ILE A 1 -0.18 19.56 -1.36
CA ILE A 1 -0.89 20.73 -1.93
C ILE A 1 -2.36 20.42 -2.22
N ASN A 2 -2.72 19.36 -2.98
CA ASN A 2 -4.14 19.09 -3.31
C ASN A 2 -4.81 17.90 -2.60
N HIS A 3 -4.11 17.22 -1.68
CA HIS A 3 -4.65 16.11 -0.85
C HIS A 3 -5.51 15.06 -1.59
N LYS A 4 -5.23 14.79 -2.87
CA LYS A 4 -6.09 13.95 -3.74
C LYS A 4 -6.31 12.55 -3.20
N ILE A 5 -5.30 11.98 -2.53
CA ILE A 5 -5.39 10.65 -1.91
C ILE A 5 -6.40 10.66 -0.77
N LEU A 6 -6.38 11.69 0.08
CA LEU A 6 -7.35 11.87 1.15
C LEU A 6 -8.78 12.03 0.59
N GLU A 7 -8.94 12.81 -0.47
CA GLU A 7 -10.25 12.99 -1.12
C GLU A 7 -10.78 11.69 -1.76
N SER A 8 -9.90 10.83 -2.28
CA SER A 8 -10.28 9.49 -2.71
C SER A 8 -10.66 8.61 -1.53
N LEU A 9 -9.88 8.64 -0.45
CA LEU A 9 -10.12 7.84 0.75
C LEU A 9 -11.46 8.16 1.42
N LYS A 10 -11.86 9.43 1.45
CA LYS A 10 -13.19 9.86 1.93
C LYS A 10 -14.36 9.24 1.15
N LYS A 11 -14.13 8.83 -0.10
CA LYS A 11 -15.16 8.21 -0.95
C LYS A 11 -15.17 6.69 -0.87
N THR A 12 -13.99 6.08 -0.69
CA THR A 12 -13.83 4.62 -0.74
C THR A 12 -13.79 3.97 0.64
N ASN A 13 -13.46 4.76 1.67
CA ASN A 13 -13.26 4.36 3.06
C ASN A 13 -12.22 3.25 3.28
N ARG A 14 -11.45 2.93 2.23
CA ARG A 14 -10.52 1.81 2.15
C ARG A 14 -9.33 2.25 1.29
N ILE A 15 -8.12 1.86 1.69
CA ILE A 15 -6.89 2.23 0.98
C ILE A 15 -5.81 1.18 1.14
N VAL A 16 -5.03 1.01 0.07
CA VAL A 16 -3.83 0.18 0.02
C VAL A 16 -2.70 1.00 -0.59
N PHE A 17 -1.53 0.98 0.04
CA PHE A 17 -0.31 1.57 -0.50
C PHE A 17 0.56 0.45 -1.06
N ILE A 18 0.99 0.57 -2.32
CA ILE A 18 1.72 -0.48 -3.03
C ILE A 18 3.04 0.12 -3.52
N ASP A 19 4.13 -0.62 -3.35
CA ASP A 19 5.48 -0.15 -3.65
C ASP A 19 6.38 -1.35 -4.04
N GLU A 20 7.28 -1.18 -5.01
CA GLU A 20 8.22 -2.24 -5.39
C GLU A 20 9.42 -2.33 -4.44
N ASP A 21 9.61 -1.31 -3.61
CA ASP A 21 10.68 -1.25 -2.63
C ASP A 21 10.36 -2.08 -1.39
N VAL A 22 11.38 -2.29 -0.56
CA VAL A 22 11.27 -2.99 0.73
C VAL A 22 10.41 -2.21 1.75
N PRO A 23 9.96 -2.85 2.84
CA PRO A 23 9.16 -2.17 3.86
C PRO A 23 9.89 -0.95 4.44
N GLY A 24 9.16 0.16 4.64
CA GLY A 24 9.74 1.42 5.12
C GLY A 24 10.15 2.40 4.02
N GLY A 25 9.98 2.03 2.74
CA GLY A 25 10.23 2.89 1.58
C GLY A 25 9.18 3.98 1.36
N ALA A 26 8.97 4.35 0.09
CA ALA A 26 8.08 5.44 -0.29
C ALA A 26 6.63 5.22 0.17
N SER A 27 6.15 3.97 0.16
CA SER A 27 4.85 3.59 0.74
C SER A 27 4.69 3.99 2.20
N ALA A 28 5.73 3.85 3.03
CA ALA A 28 5.67 4.22 4.44
C ALA A 28 5.62 5.73 4.64
N TYR A 29 6.40 6.48 3.84
CA TYR A 29 6.32 7.93 3.81
C TYR A 29 4.91 8.41 3.42
N MET A 30 4.34 7.83 2.35
CA MET A 30 3.00 8.18 1.90
C MET A 30 1.94 7.82 2.93
N PHE A 31 2.07 6.67 3.58
CA PHE A 31 1.21 6.26 4.68
C PHE A 31 1.21 7.29 5.80
N ASN A 32 2.39 7.70 6.28
CA ASN A 32 2.52 8.72 7.33
C ASN A 32 1.86 10.05 6.90
N LYS A 33 2.12 10.51 5.67
CA LYS A 33 1.52 11.74 5.15
C LYS A 33 -0.01 11.68 5.08
N VAL A 34 -0.59 10.57 4.65
CA VAL A 34 -2.05 10.45 4.47
C VAL A 34 -2.75 10.14 5.78
N MET A 35 -2.17 9.27 6.61
CA MET A 35 -2.79 8.83 7.85
C MET A 35 -2.59 9.85 8.95
N GLU A 36 -1.34 10.21 9.27
CA GLU A 36 -1.04 11.06 10.42
C GLU A 36 -1.27 12.53 10.11
N GLU A 37 -0.57 13.08 9.12
CA GLU A 37 -0.61 14.53 8.86
C GLU A 37 -1.96 14.99 8.28
N GLN A 38 -2.57 14.17 7.43
CA GLN A 38 -3.84 14.48 6.75
C GLN A 38 -5.08 13.93 7.48
N GLY A 39 -4.88 13.17 8.56
CA GLY A 39 -5.98 12.61 9.34
C GLY A 39 -6.82 11.56 8.60
N GLY A 40 -6.24 10.84 7.63
CA GLY A 40 -6.91 9.84 6.82
C GLY A 40 -7.54 8.70 7.65
N TYR A 41 -6.98 8.39 8.82
CA TYR A 41 -7.48 7.34 9.72
C TYR A 41 -8.94 7.54 10.14
N LYS A 42 -9.46 8.77 10.09
CA LYS A 42 -10.85 9.09 10.48
C LYS A 42 -11.90 8.58 9.49
N TYR A 43 -11.48 8.22 8.27
CA TYR A 43 -12.36 7.84 7.18
C TYR A 43 -12.24 6.36 6.81
N LEU A 44 -11.61 5.55 7.66
CA LEU A 44 -11.37 4.14 7.38
C LEU A 44 -12.48 3.27 7.97
N ASP A 45 -13.08 2.43 7.12
CA ASP A 45 -13.98 1.36 7.56
C ASP A 45 -13.18 0.14 8.04
N VAL A 46 -12.01 -0.07 7.44
CA VAL A 46 -11.12 -1.20 7.70
C VAL A 46 -9.68 -0.73 7.84
N SER A 47 -8.86 -1.53 8.50
CA SER A 47 -7.46 -1.19 8.69
C SER A 47 -6.72 -1.09 7.35
N PRO A 48 -5.90 -0.04 7.13
CA PRO A 48 -5.19 0.15 5.87
C PRO A 48 -4.10 -0.93 5.72
N ARG A 49 -3.63 -1.15 4.49
CA ARG A 49 -2.55 -2.12 4.20
C ARG A 49 -1.45 -1.47 3.37
N THR A 50 -0.23 -1.95 3.58
CA THR A 50 0.91 -1.72 2.71
C THR A 50 1.28 -3.04 2.03
N ILE A 51 1.59 -2.97 0.75
CA ILE A 51 2.12 -4.08 -0.04
C ILE A 51 3.46 -3.62 -0.58
N THR A 52 4.53 -4.26 -0.14
CA THR A 52 5.91 -3.89 -0.49
C THR A 52 6.65 -5.13 -0.97
N ALA A 53 7.84 -4.96 -1.53
CA ALA A 53 8.74 -6.09 -1.72
C ALA A 53 9.14 -6.71 -0.38
N LYS A 54 9.64 -7.95 -0.45
CA LYS A 54 10.19 -8.65 0.71
C LYS A 54 11.48 -7.98 1.17
N ALA A 55 11.72 -7.98 2.48
CA ALA A 55 12.92 -7.40 3.08
C ALA A 55 14.17 -8.26 2.83
N HIS A 56 14.71 -8.19 1.62
CA HIS A 56 15.98 -8.82 1.25
C HIS A 56 16.77 -7.95 0.25
N ARG A 57 17.99 -8.37 -0.06
CA ARG A 57 18.83 -7.68 -1.06
C ARG A 57 18.21 -7.82 -2.46
N PRO A 58 18.31 -6.79 -3.33
CA PRO A 58 17.78 -6.87 -4.68
C PRO A 58 18.17 -8.17 -5.37
N SER A 59 17.17 -8.83 -5.94
CA SER A 59 17.34 -10.10 -6.62
C SER A 59 17.91 -9.86 -8.02
N TYR A 60 18.58 -10.87 -8.58
CA TYR A 60 19.12 -10.80 -9.93
C TYR A 60 18.18 -11.50 -10.91
N GLY A 61 17.89 -10.84 -12.03
CA GLY A 61 17.03 -11.38 -13.08
C GLY A 61 15.54 -11.36 -12.76
N THR A 62 14.73 -11.73 -13.76
CA THR A 62 13.27 -11.67 -13.71
C THR A 62 12.64 -12.66 -12.74
N ASP A 63 13.23 -13.84 -12.61
CA ASP A 63 12.75 -14.86 -11.66
C ASP A 63 12.89 -14.36 -10.22
N GLY A 64 14.00 -13.69 -9.95
CA GLY A 64 14.25 -13.01 -8.70
C GLY A 64 13.18 -11.97 -8.38
N ASP A 65 12.88 -11.10 -9.35
CA ASP A 65 11.87 -10.05 -9.22
C ASP A 65 10.48 -10.62 -8.92
N TYR A 66 10.10 -11.72 -9.56
CA TYR A 66 8.81 -12.39 -9.33
C TYR A 66 8.60 -12.83 -7.88
N PHE A 67 9.66 -13.33 -7.23
CA PHE A 67 9.58 -13.78 -5.84
C PHE A 67 9.78 -12.66 -4.81
N SER A 68 10.37 -11.52 -5.23
CA SER A 68 10.75 -10.44 -4.33
C SER A 68 9.78 -9.28 -4.32
N LYS A 69 9.32 -8.86 -5.49
CA LYS A 69 8.45 -7.71 -5.68
C LYS A 69 6.99 -8.13 -5.55
N PRO A 70 6.09 -7.22 -5.14
CA PRO A 70 4.68 -7.52 -5.14
C PRO A 70 4.17 -7.70 -6.57
N ASN A 71 3.45 -8.79 -6.79
CA ASN A 71 2.87 -9.14 -8.09
C ASN A 71 1.36 -8.81 -8.12
N VAL A 72 0.76 -9.01 -9.29
CA VAL A 72 -0.66 -8.73 -9.51
C VAL A 72 -1.54 -9.61 -8.63
N GLU A 73 -1.15 -10.87 -8.41
CA GLU A 73 -1.88 -11.81 -7.57
C GLU A 73 -1.94 -11.34 -6.11
N ASP A 74 -0.84 -10.81 -5.59
CA ASP A 74 -0.76 -10.24 -4.25
C ASP A 74 -1.66 -9.02 -4.09
N VAL A 75 -1.64 -8.10 -5.07
CA VAL A 75 -2.48 -6.91 -5.08
C VAL A 75 -3.96 -7.28 -5.12
N VAL A 76 -4.35 -8.19 -6.02
CA VAL A 76 -5.74 -8.64 -6.16
C VAL A 76 -6.22 -9.35 -4.89
N ARG A 77 -5.39 -10.21 -4.31
CA ARG A 77 -5.71 -10.93 -3.07
C ARG A 77 -5.94 -9.97 -1.91
N VAL A 78 -5.03 -9.02 -1.69
CA VAL A 78 -5.17 -8.04 -0.61
C VAL A 78 -6.38 -7.13 -0.84
N ALA A 79 -6.60 -6.67 -2.08
CA ALA A 79 -7.76 -5.86 -2.41
C ALA A 79 -9.09 -6.59 -2.12
N LYS A 80 -9.20 -7.87 -2.52
CA LYS A 80 -10.39 -8.69 -2.23
C LYS A 80 -10.60 -8.88 -0.73
N ASN A 81 -9.53 -9.10 0.03
CA ASN A 81 -9.63 -9.28 1.48
C ASN A 81 -10.15 -8.00 2.18
N ILE A 82 -9.64 -6.83 1.79
CA ILE A 82 -10.08 -5.53 2.33
C ILE A 82 -11.54 -5.22 1.97
N MET A 83 -12.01 -5.70 0.83
CA MET A 83 -13.41 -5.54 0.42
C MET A 83 -14.37 -6.50 1.15
N ALA A 84 -13.87 -7.59 1.72
CA ALA A 84 -14.65 -8.59 2.42
C ALA A 84 -14.64 -8.42 3.96
N GLU A 85 -13.82 -7.51 4.48
CA GLU A 85 -13.73 -7.09 5.89
C GLU A 85 -14.75 -5.96 6.17
#